data_AF-A0A0R3UQ59-F1
#
_entry.id   AF-A0A0R3UQ59-F1
#
_cell.length_a   1.000
_cell.length_b   1.000
_cell.length_c   1.000
_cell.angle_alpha   90.00
_cell.angle_beta   90.00
_cell.angle_gamma   90.00
#
_symmetry.space_group_name_H-M   'P 1'
#
loop_
_entity.id
_entity.type
_entity.pdbx_description
1 polymer ?
#
loop_
_entity_poly.entity_id
_entity_poly.type
_entity_poly.pdbx_seq_one_letter_code
_entity_poly.pdbx_strand_id
1 'polypeptide(L)'
;MFFFKLCVLSYLSKLLTLTLFCLVELKYYGYLKHLNALLKSEMQAIRRAIFCAMAPKAIGPYSQAICVDKTIYTSGQLGLKPDTMDFAAGGHMMNIVKTTVLLANIDDFPKVNEVYLKYFTEPYPARVCFAVKTLPKDALIEIDAIAVLDK
;
A
#
# COMPACT_ATOMS: atom_id res chain seq x y z
N MET A 1 -10.83 55.90 47.26
CA MET A 1 -9.95 55.80 46.08
C MET A 1 -9.03 54.55 46.08
N PHE A 2 -8.76 53.92 47.23
CA PHE A 2 -7.85 52.76 47.33
C PHE A 2 -8.49 51.42 46.86
N PHE A 3 -9.76 51.19 47.21
CA PHE A 3 -10.50 49.97 46.84
C PHE A 3 -10.69 49.78 45.33
N PHE A 4 -10.90 50.88 44.59
CA PHE A 4 -11.07 50.84 43.13
C PHE A 4 -9.78 50.41 42.41
N LYS A 5 -8.62 50.82 42.92
CA LYS A 5 -7.30 50.45 42.39
C LYS A 5 -7.00 48.96 42.56
N LEU A 6 -7.33 48.39 43.72
CA LEU A 6 -7.16 46.95 43.99
C LEU A 6 -8.06 46.07 43.10
N CYS A 7 -9.29 46.50 42.84
CA CYS A 7 -10.22 45.78 41.97
C CYS A 7 -9.74 45.75 40.51
N VAL A 8 -9.25 46.88 39.99
CA VAL A 8 -8.69 46.99 38.63
C VAL A 8 -7.42 46.15 38.47
N LEU A 9 -6.52 46.13 39.47
CA LEU A 9 -5.31 45.30 39.45
C LEU A 9 -5.61 43.79 39.44
N SER A 10 -6.62 43.35 40.20
CA SER A 10 -7.13 41.96 40.20
C SER A 10 -7.75 41.57 38.86
N TYR A 11 -8.48 42.49 38.22
CA TYR A 11 -9.08 42.25 36.91
C TYR A 11 -8.02 42.16 35.81
N LEU A 12 -7.01 43.05 35.83
CA LEU A 12 -5.89 43.02 34.90
C LEU A 12 -5.03 41.76 35.05
N SER A 13 -4.77 41.28 36.27
CA SER A 13 -3.99 40.05 36.47
C SER A 13 -4.71 38.80 35.96
N LYS A 14 -6.04 38.73 36.14
CA LYS A 14 -6.89 37.67 35.56
C LYS A 14 -6.95 37.74 34.04
N LEU A 15 -7.04 38.94 33.46
CA LEU A 15 -7.03 39.14 32.01
C LEU A 15 -5.67 38.75 31.39
N LEU A 16 -4.57 39.04 32.10
CA LEU A 16 -3.22 38.67 31.68
C LEU A 16 -2.99 37.15 31.73
N THR A 17 -3.51 36.48 32.75
CA THR A 17 -3.42 35.01 32.85
C THR A 17 -4.30 34.30 31.82
N LEU A 18 -5.51 34.83 31.53
CA LEU A 18 -6.36 34.28 30.47
C LEU A 18 -5.73 34.42 29.09
N THR A 19 -5.12 35.58 28.80
CA THR A 19 -4.43 35.82 27.52
C THR A 19 -3.17 34.97 27.40
N LEU A 20 -2.39 34.79 28.47
CA LEU A 20 -1.25 33.87 28.48
C LEU A 20 -1.68 32.41 28.23
N PHE A 21 -2.75 31.96 28.89
CA PHE A 21 -3.29 30.60 28.72
C PHE A 21 -3.77 30.37 27.27
N CYS A 22 -4.50 31.33 26.70
CA CYS A 22 -4.96 31.29 25.32
C CYS A 22 -3.80 31.29 24.31
N LEU A 23 -2.74 32.07 24.56
CA LEU A 23 -1.52 32.07 23.74
C LEU A 23 -0.76 30.73 23.80
N VAL A 24 -0.75 30.06 24.96
CA VAL A 24 -0.15 28.73 25.12
C VAL A 24 -0.96 27.67 24.38
N GLU A 25 -2.28 27.66 24.52
CA GLU A 25 -3.15 26.72 23.78
C GLU A 25 -3.09 26.92 22.27
N LEU A 26 -3.09 28.17 21.78
CA LEU A 26 -2.97 28.45 20.34
C LEU A 26 -1.63 27.98 19.77
N LYS A 27 -0.52 28.18 20.50
CA LYS A 27 0.80 27.65 20.12
C LYS A 27 0.81 26.12 20.14
N TYR A 28 0.23 25.50 21.16
CA TYR A 28 0.14 24.04 21.29
C TYR A 28 -0.70 23.42 20.17
N TYR A 29 -1.84 24.03 19.84
CA TYR A 29 -2.69 23.61 18.72
C TYR A 29 -1.99 23.78 17.36
N GLY A 30 -1.26 24.88 17.18
CA GLY A 30 -0.42 25.10 16.01
C GLY A 30 0.67 24.02 15.86
N TYR A 31 1.34 23.68 16.97
CA TYR A 31 2.33 22.61 17.02
C TYR A 31 1.72 21.24 16.68
N LEU A 32 0.57 20.89 17.28
CA LEU A 32 -0.15 19.65 16.97
C LEU A 32 -0.62 19.57 15.51
N LYS A 33 -1.03 20.70 14.93
CA LYS A 33 -1.42 20.75 13.52
C LYS A 33 -0.23 20.52 12.59
N HIS A 34 0.94 21.07 12.94
CA HIS A 34 2.18 20.82 12.22
C HIS A 34 2.65 19.38 12.38
N LEU A 35 2.60 18.81 13.60
CA LEU A 35 2.94 17.42 13.85
C LEU A 35 2.03 16.46 13.09
N ASN A 36 0.72 16.73 13.04
CA ASN A 36 -0.23 15.95 12.25
C ASN A 36 0.03 16.07 10.75
N ALA A 37 0.50 17.23 10.26
CA ALA A 37 0.88 17.39 8.86
C ALA A 37 2.15 16.60 8.53
N LEU A 38 3.15 16.62 9.42
CA LEU A 38 4.37 15.84 9.30
C LEU A 38 4.08 14.32 9.34
N LEU A 39 3.29 13.88 10.32
CA LEU A 39 2.83 12.50 10.43
C LEU A 39 2.03 12.07 9.20
N LYS A 40 1.16 12.94 8.64
CA LYS A 40 0.44 12.64 7.40
C LYS A 40 1.37 12.56 6.19
N SER A 41 2.40 13.40 6.10
CA SER A 41 3.38 13.34 5.00
C SER A 41 4.27 12.12 5.08
N GLU A 42 4.58 11.62 6.28
CA GLU A 42 5.32 10.38 6.50
C GLU A 42 4.44 9.13 6.35
N MET A 43 3.16 9.21 6.74
CA MET A 43 2.17 8.13 6.61
C MET A 43 1.45 8.09 5.26
N GLN A 44 1.80 8.96 4.31
CA GLN A 44 1.28 8.84 2.97
C GLN A 44 1.95 7.65 2.31
N ALA A 45 1.32 6.48 2.47
CA ALA A 45 1.80 5.21 1.99
C ALA A 45 2.32 5.37 0.56
N ILE A 46 3.61 5.07 0.35
CA ILE A 46 4.30 5.36 -0.90
C ILE A 46 3.67 4.44 -1.96
N ARG A 47 2.69 4.98 -2.69
CA ARG A 47 2.07 4.31 -3.82
C ARG A 47 2.97 4.49 -5.03
N ARG A 48 3.62 3.40 -5.43
CA ARG A 48 4.53 3.40 -6.57
C ARG A 48 4.05 2.43 -7.64
N ALA A 49 3.88 2.92 -8.86
CA ALA A 49 3.67 2.05 -10.01
C ALA A 49 4.96 1.28 -10.31
N ILE A 50 4.83 -0.02 -10.51
CA ILE A 50 5.92 -0.91 -10.85
C ILE A 50 5.87 -1.15 -12.36
N PHE A 51 7.00 -0.90 -13.01
CA PHE A 51 7.17 -1.14 -14.43
C PHE A 51 8.34 -2.10 -14.65
N CYS A 52 8.10 -3.15 -15.42
CA CYS A 52 9.10 -4.10 -15.89
C CYS A 52 9.09 -4.07 -17.42
N ALA A 53 10.19 -3.61 -18.02
CA ALA A 53 10.33 -3.52 -19.47
C ALA A 53 10.23 -4.88 -20.19
N MET A 54 10.54 -5.96 -19.47
CA MET A 54 10.48 -7.34 -19.96
C MET A 54 9.11 -7.99 -19.81
N ALA A 55 8.21 -7.38 -19.03
CA ALA A 55 6.83 -7.84 -18.92
C ALA A 55 5.95 -7.20 -20.01
N PRO A 56 4.87 -7.86 -20.45
CA PRO A 56 3.94 -7.28 -21.42
C PRO A 56 3.47 -5.89 -20.98
N LYS A 57 3.49 -4.92 -21.90
CA LYS A 57 2.99 -3.57 -21.62
C LYS A 57 1.50 -3.63 -21.28
N ALA A 58 1.06 -2.77 -20.37
CA ALA A 58 -0.36 -2.58 -20.12
C ALA A 58 -1.04 -2.07 -21.39
N ILE A 59 -2.16 -2.69 -21.76
CA ILE A 59 -2.94 -2.35 -22.97
C ILE A 59 -4.19 -1.54 -22.62
N GLY A 60 -4.36 -1.22 -21.33
CA GLY A 60 -5.47 -0.43 -20.81
C GLY A 60 -5.05 0.44 -19.62
N PRO A 61 -6.01 1.09 -18.94
CA PRO A 61 -5.74 2.01 -17.84
C PRO A 61 -5.42 1.28 -16.52
N TYR A 62 -4.39 0.42 -16.54
CA TYR A 62 -3.91 -0.32 -15.38
C TYR A 62 -2.37 -0.34 -15.35
N SER A 63 -1.80 -0.57 -14.17
CA SER A 63 -0.35 -0.74 -13.99
C SER A 63 0.01 -2.23 -13.95
N GLN A 64 1.21 -2.62 -14.38
CA GLN A 64 1.68 -4.01 -14.26
C GLN A 64 1.63 -4.48 -12.80
N ALA A 65 2.07 -3.62 -11.88
CA ALA A 65 1.81 -3.78 -10.46
C ALA A 65 1.83 -2.41 -9.73
N ILE A 66 1.27 -2.36 -8.52
CA ILE A 66 1.35 -1.21 -7.61
C ILE A 66 1.98 -1.69 -6.30
N CYS A 67 3.03 -1.01 -5.85
CA CYS A 67 3.56 -1.14 -4.49
C CYS A 67 2.87 -0.09 -3.62
N VAL A 68 2.35 -0.52 -2.47
CA VAL A 68 1.91 0.36 -1.38
C VAL A 68 2.65 -0.09 -0.13
N ASP A 69 3.52 0.78 0.38
CA ASP A 69 4.47 0.46 1.44
C ASP A 69 5.34 -0.75 1.06
N LYS A 70 5.09 -1.91 1.67
CA LYS A 70 5.78 -3.18 1.38
C LYS A 70 4.91 -4.17 0.60
N THR A 71 3.64 -3.86 0.36
CA THR A 71 2.72 -4.76 -0.31
C THR A 71 2.67 -4.46 -1.79
N ILE A 72 2.91 -5.47 -2.61
CA ILE A 72 2.82 -5.41 -4.06
C ILE A 72 1.53 -6.10 -4.49
N TYR A 73 0.74 -5.39 -5.30
CA TYR A 73 -0.43 -5.92 -5.99
C TYR A 73 -0.12 -6.02 -7.48
N THR A 74 -0.17 -7.22 -8.04
CA THR A 74 0.11 -7.45 -9.46
C THR A 74 -1.19 -7.55 -10.25
N SER A 75 -1.15 -7.12 -11.52
CA SER A 75 -2.21 -7.42 -12.49
C SER A 75 -2.09 -8.87 -12.99
N GLY A 76 -3.02 -9.33 -13.84
CA GLY A 76 -3.15 -10.73 -14.32
C GLY A 76 -1.95 -11.36 -15.07
N GLN A 77 -0.84 -10.64 -15.15
CA GLN A 77 0.47 -11.17 -15.44
C GLN A 77 1.37 -10.64 -14.34
N LEU A 78 1.79 -11.49 -13.41
CA LEU A 78 2.57 -11.22 -12.18
C LEU A 78 3.65 -10.13 -12.27
N GLY A 79 4.15 -9.80 -13.46
CA GLY A 79 5.06 -8.68 -13.68
C GLY A 79 6.49 -9.00 -13.29
N LEU A 80 6.84 -10.28 -13.30
CA LEU A 80 8.16 -10.80 -12.94
C LEU A 80 9.13 -10.72 -14.13
N LYS A 81 10.41 -10.53 -13.81
CA LYS A 81 11.49 -10.64 -14.80
C LYS A 81 11.63 -12.11 -15.24
N PRO A 82 11.58 -12.45 -16.53
CA PRO A 82 11.64 -13.85 -16.98
C PRO A 82 12.90 -14.60 -16.52
N ASP A 83 14.03 -13.91 -16.45
CA ASP A 83 15.32 -14.55 -16.15
C ASP A 83 15.52 -14.80 -14.65
N THR A 84 15.03 -13.89 -13.80
CA THR A 84 15.32 -13.93 -12.35
C THR A 84 14.10 -14.25 -11.50
N MET A 85 12.89 -14.16 -12.06
CA MET A 85 11.62 -14.27 -11.32
C MET A 85 11.49 -13.24 -10.19
N ASP A 86 12.12 -12.07 -10.35
CA ASP A 86 12.02 -10.94 -9.43
C ASP A 86 10.97 -9.91 -9.86
N PHE A 87 10.40 -9.23 -8.88
CA PHE A 87 9.62 -8.02 -9.12
C PHE A 87 10.54 -6.85 -9.45
N ALA A 88 10.12 -5.98 -10.37
CA ALA A 88 10.86 -4.74 -10.66
C ALA A 88 10.89 -3.76 -9.46
N ALA A 89 10.05 -3.97 -8.44
CA ALA A 89 10.03 -3.19 -7.21
C ALA A 89 11.07 -3.59 -6.16
N GLY A 90 11.85 -4.65 -6.41
CA GLY A 90 12.51 -5.43 -5.37
C GLY A 90 11.61 -6.59 -4.93
N GLY A 91 12.20 -7.64 -4.37
CA GLY A 91 11.49 -8.88 -4.00
C GLY A 91 11.49 -9.94 -5.12
N HIS A 92 11.27 -11.18 -4.70
CA HIS A 92 11.37 -12.40 -5.51
C HIS A 92 10.08 -13.22 -5.37
N MET A 93 9.94 -14.28 -6.18
CA MET A 93 8.75 -15.15 -6.21
C MET A 93 8.29 -15.63 -4.81
N MET A 94 9.22 -15.84 -3.88
CA MET A 94 8.93 -16.28 -2.51
C MET A 94 8.24 -15.21 -1.64
N ASN A 95 8.29 -13.94 -2.03
CA ASN A 95 7.55 -12.88 -1.34
C ASN A 95 6.05 -12.93 -1.64
N ILE A 96 5.59 -13.76 -2.60
CA ILE A 96 4.17 -13.91 -2.92
C ILE A 96 3.46 -14.65 -1.78
N VAL A 97 2.44 -14.01 -1.22
CA VAL A 97 1.65 -14.54 -0.10
C VAL A 97 0.26 -15.03 -0.54
N LYS A 98 -0.23 -14.56 -1.70
CA LYS A 98 -1.53 -14.93 -2.27
C LYS A 98 -1.48 -14.92 -3.79
N THR A 99 -2.11 -15.91 -4.43
CA THR A 99 -2.33 -15.95 -5.89
C THR A 99 -3.80 -16.18 -6.23
N THR A 100 -4.26 -15.62 -7.35
CA THR A 100 -5.54 -15.98 -7.98
C THR A 100 -5.22 -16.55 -9.36
N VAL A 101 -5.65 -17.77 -9.62
CA VAL A 101 -5.39 -18.48 -10.87
C VAL A 101 -6.70 -18.64 -11.63
N LEU A 102 -6.81 -17.97 -12.77
CA LEU A 102 -7.97 -18.02 -13.65
C LEU A 102 -7.65 -18.92 -14.84
N LEU A 103 -8.50 -19.90 -15.12
CA LEU A 103 -8.30 -20.85 -16.22
C LEU A 103 -9.37 -20.68 -17.31
N ALA A 104 -9.00 -20.86 -18.57
CA ALA A 104 -9.98 -20.96 -19.66
C ALA A 104 -10.71 -22.32 -19.62
N ASN A 105 -10.02 -23.39 -19.22
CA ASN A 105 -10.59 -24.71 -19.00
C ASN A 105 -10.14 -25.28 -17.64
N ILE A 106 -11.09 -25.75 -16.84
CA ILE A 106 -10.81 -26.34 -15.52
C ILE A 106 -10.02 -27.66 -15.63
N ASP A 107 -10.13 -28.37 -16.75
CA ASP A 107 -9.43 -29.64 -16.98
C ASP A 107 -7.90 -29.47 -17.03
N ASP A 108 -7.40 -28.24 -17.23
CA ASP A 108 -5.98 -27.94 -17.19
C ASP A 108 -5.43 -27.76 -15.76
N PHE A 109 -6.29 -27.82 -14.73
CA PHE A 109 -5.89 -27.69 -13.32
C PHE A 109 -4.71 -28.60 -12.91
N PRO A 110 -4.65 -29.89 -13.28
CA PRO A 110 -3.50 -30.75 -12.94
C PRO A 110 -2.19 -30.24 -13.56
N LYS A 111 -2.22 -29.87 -14.85
CA LYS A 111 -1.03 -29.36 -15.56
C LYS A 111 -0.54 -28.04 -14.95
N VAL A 112 -1.47 -27.17 -14.59
CA VAL A 112 -1.14 -25.90 -13.94
C VAL A 112 -0.50 -26.13 -12.58
N ASN A 113 -0.98 -27.10 -11.79
CA ASN A 113 -0.35 -27.46 -10.52
C ASN A 113 1.08 -27.99 -10.70
N GLU A 114 1.34 -28.81 -11.71
CA GLU A 114 2.69 -29.30 -12.01
C GLU A 114 3.66 -28.14 -12.31
N VAL A 115 3.21 -27.13 -13.05
CA VAL A 115 4.02 -25.93 -13.32
C VAL A 115 4.13 -25.07 -12.05
N TYR A 116 3.04 -24.89 -11.30
CA TYR A 116 3.01 -24.09 -10.07
C TYR A 116 4.03 -24.59 -9.04
N LEU A 117 4.16 -25.91 -8.89
CA LEU A 117 5.11 -26.55 -7.96
C LEU A 117 6.59 -26.36 -8.36
N LYS A 118 6.88 -25.96 -9.60
CA LYS A 118 8.26 -25.61 -10.02
C LYS A 118 8.70 -24.24 -9.51
N TYR A 119 7.73 -23.36 -9.25
CA TYR A 119 7.98 -21.96 -8.87
C TYR A 119 7.73 -21.68 -7.39
N PHE A 120 6.85 -22.44 -6.75
CA PHE A 120 6.51 -22.26 -5.35
C PHE A 120 6.91 -23.50 -4.53
N THR A 121 7.50 -23.24 -3.36
CA THR A 121 7.80 -24.25 -2.33
C THR A 121 7.08 -23.90 -1.03
N GLU A 122 7.08 -24.82 -0.06
CA GLU A 122 6.48 -24.55 1.25
C GLU A 122 7.24 -23.45 2.03
N PRO A 123 6.54 -22.54 2.74
CA PRO A 123 5.08 -22.42 2.82
C PRO A 123 4.47 -21.85 1.54
N TYR A 124 3.48 -22.55 0.97
CA TYR A 124 2.82 -22.13 -0.27
C TYR A 124 1.98 -20.86 -0.07
N PRO A 125 1.85 -19.99 -1.09
CA PRO A 125 0.91 -18.87 -1.06
C PRO A 125 -0.53 -19.36 -0.86
N ALA A 126 -1.34 -18.56 -0.17
CA ALA A 126 -2.79 -18.75 -0.22
C ALA A 126 -3.26 -18.69 -1.69
N ARG A 127 -4.27 -19.47 -2.06
CA ARG A 127 -4.66 -19.60 -3.47
C ARG A 127 -6.16 -19.69 -3.67
N VAL A 128 -6.63 -19.04 -4.74
CA VAL A 128 -7.95 -19.24 -5.33
C VAL A 128 -7.75 -19.68 -6.78
N CYS A 129 -8.44 -20.73 -7.22
CA CYS A 129 -8.31 -21.25 -8.59
C CYS A 129 -9.68 -21.69 -9.12
N PHE A 130 -10.07 -21.17 -10.29
CA PHE A 130 -11.33 -21.52 -10.96
C PHE A 130 -11.29 -21.21 -12.46
N ALA A 131 -12.18 -21.83 -13.23
CA ALA A 131 -12.35 -21.51 -14.64
C ALA A 131 -13.29 -20.32 -14.86
N VAL A 132 -12.99 -19.50 -15.86
CA VAL A 132 -13.79 -18.34 -16.27
C VAL A 132 -14.29 -18.52 -17.71
N LYS A 133 -15.33 -17.76 -18.08
CA LYS A 133 -15.93 -17.87 -19.42
C LYS A 133 -14.93 -17.57 -20.54
N THR A 134 -14.15 -16.49 -20.40
CA THR A 134 -13.18 -16.03 -21.39
C THR A 134 -12.11 -15.20 -20.70
N LEU A 135 -10.86 -15.34 -21.13
CA LEU A 135 -9.75 -14.49 -20.72
C LEU A 135 -9.37 -13.52 -21.85
N PRO A 136 -8.77 -12.36 -21.54
CA PRO A 136 -8.31 -11.42 -22.56
C PRO A 136 -7.33 -12.09 -23.54
N LYS A 137 -7.47 -11.75 -24.84
CA LYS A 137 -6.62 -12.28 -25.92
C LYS A 137 -6.62 -13.81 -26.03
N ASP A 138 -7.72 -14.47 -25.66
CA ASP A 138 -7.86 -15.93 -25.71
C ASP A 138 -6.76 -16.66 -24.92
N ALA A 139 -6.25 -16.03 -23.84
CA ALA A 139 -5.28 -16.64 -22.96
C ALA A 139 -5.86 -17.92 -22.30
N LEU A 140 -5.01 -18.91 -22.07
CA LEU A 140 -5.40 -20.15 -21.40
C LEU A 140 -5.41 -20.02 -19.88
N ILE A 141 -4.60 -19.10 -19.35
CA ILE A 141 -4.40 -18.88 -17.92
C ILE A 141 -4.07 -17.40 -17.66
N GLU A 142 -4.59 -16.87 -16.56
CA GLU A 142 -4.26 -15.56 -16.03
C GLU A 142 -3.97 -15.68 -14.53
N ILE A 143 -2.92 -15.01 -14.03
CA ILE A 143 -2.53 -15.09 -12.63
C ILE A 143 -2.24 -13.70 -12.07
N ASP A 144 -2.99 -13.31 -11.04
CA ASP A 144 -2.64 -12.21 -10.16
C ASP A 144 -2.02 -12.71 -8.86
N ALA A 145 -1.30 -11.82 -8.18
CA ALA A 145 -0.70 -12.09 -6.90
C ALA A 145 -0.62 -10.85 -6.00
N ILE A 146 -0.51 -11.15 -4.71
CA ILE A 146 -0.10 -10.21 -3.68
C ILE A 146 1.24 -10.70 -3.14
N ALA A 147 2.22 -9.80 -3.10
CA ALA A 147 3.52 -10.06 -2.50
C ALA A 147 3.83 -9.06 -1.39
N VAL A 148 4.65 -9.44 -0.42
CA VAL A 148 5.09 -8.58 0.67
C VAL A 148 6.61 -8.57 0.70
N LEU A 149 7.19 -7.39 0.52
CA LEU A 149 8.63 -7.19 0.55
C LEU A 149 9.19 -7.40 1.95
N ASP A 150 10.38 -8.01 1.99
CA ASP A 150 11.14 -8.19 3.22
C ASP A 150 11.51 -6.84 3.86
N LYS A 151 11.87 -6.89 5.14
CA LYS A 151 12.07 -5.68 5.93
C LYS A 151 13.24 -4.83 5.48
#